data_AF-A0A1E5QQJ3-F1
#
_entry.id   AF-A0A1E5QQJ3-F1
#
_cell.length_a   1.000
_cell.length_b   1.000
_cell.length_c   1.000
_cell.angle_alpha   90.00
_cell.angle_beta   90.00
_cell.angle_gamma   90.00
#
_symmetry.space_group_name_H-M   'P 1'
#
loop_
_entity.id
_entity.type
_entity.pdbx_description
1 polymer ?
#
loop_
_entity_poly.entity_id
_entity_poly.type
_entity_poly.pdbx_seq_one_letter_code
_entity_poly.pdbx_strand_id
1 'polypeptide(L)'
;MSSQLNRDLENLETKQTTLFDLTFRDSEGRIVIAQMPNLPLLTALAAALLQAVLPSGNFQTALTLVAFGAFFTWAWQELFEGVNYFRRSLGLMGLVSAIALGLHVS
;
A
#
# COMPACT_ATOMS: atom_id res chain seq x y z
N MET A 1 30.41 -33.47 14.69
CA MET A 1 29.07 -33.00 15.06
C MET A 1 29.00 -31.49 15.32
N SER A 2 30.04 -30.89 15.93
CA SER A 2 30.08 -29.44 16.24
C SER A 2 30.20 -28.50 15.03
N SER A 3 30.88 -28.89 13.95
CA SER A 3 31.05 -27.99 12.78
C SER A 3 29.82 -27.89 11.86
N GLN A 4 28.87 -28.81 11.99
CA GLN A 4 27.57 -28.65 11.33
C GLN A 4 26.70 -27.70 12.16
N LEU A 5 26.62 -27.90 13.47
CA LEU A 5 25.91 -27.00 14.37
C LEU A 5 26.41 -25.54 14.29
N ASN A 6 27.73 -25.32 14.21
CA ASN A 6 28.28 -23.96 14.04
C ASN A 6 27.91 -23.34 12.68
N ARG A 7 27.89 -24.14 11.59
CA ARG A 7 27.45 -23.65 10.28
C ARG A 7 25.96 -23.39 10.25
N ASP A 8 25.16 -24.17 10.97
CA ASP A 8 23.73 -23.97 11.07
C ASP A 8 23.43 -22.70 11.89
N LEU A 9 24.14 -22.47 12.99
CA LEU A 9 24.04 -21.25 13.79
C LEU A 9 24.50 -20.00 13.01
N GLU A 10 25.61 -20.07 12.27
CA GLU A 10 26.11 -18.98 11.43
C GLU A 10 25.16 -18.69 10.24
N ASN A 11 24.51 -19.73 9.68
CA ASN A 11 23.44 -19.57 8.68
C ASN A 11 22.14 -18.99 9.27
N LEU A 12 21.82 -19.27 10.54
CA LEU A 12 20.67 -18.67 11.23
C LEU A 12 20.94 -17.20 11.59
N GLU A 13 22.19 -16.85 11.92
CA GLU A 13 22.63 -15.48 12.22
C GLU A 13 22.75 -14.62 10.95
N THR A 14 23.09 -15.21 9.81
CA THR A 14 23.10 -14.51 8.51
C THR A 14 21.72 -14.40 7.87
N LYS A 15 20.76 -15.26 8.24
CA LYS A 15 19.33 -15.15 7.88
C LYS A 15 18.58 -14.16 8.77
N GLN A 16 19.23 -13.06 9.15
CA GLN A 16 18.56 -11.92 9.76
C GLN A 16 17.78 -11.19 8.67
N THR A 17 16.49 -11.53 8.50
CA THR A 17 15.56 -10.79 7.65
C THR A 17 15.53 -9.34 8.11
N THR A 18 16.28 -8.49 7.43
CA THR A 18 16.39 -7.07 7.79
C THR A 18 15.03 -6.42 7.58
N LEU A 19 14.66 -5.42 8.38
CA LEU A 19 13.40 -4.66 8.16
C LEU A 19 13.31 -4.11 6.72
N PHE A 20 14.46 -3.84 6.11
CA PHE A 20 14.62 -3.47 4.70
C PHE A 20 14.23 -4.60 3.72
N ASP A 21 14.56 -5.84 4.06
CA ASP A 21 14.19 -7.02 3.28
C ASP A 21 12.70 -7.30 3.38
N LEU A 22 12.08 -7.09 4.55
CA LEU A 22 10.62 -7.22 4.74
C LEU A 22 9.81 -6.10 4.08
N THR A 23 10.43 -4.94 3.84
CA THR A 23 9.77 -3.80 3.19
C THR A 23 9.89 -3.84 1.67
N PHE A 24 11.01 -4.34 1.12
CA PHE A 24 11.30 -4.30 -0.32
C PHE A 24 11.47 -5.67 -0.99
N ARG A 25 11.49 -6.77 -0.23
CA ARG A 25 11.56 -8.13 -0.76
C ARG A 25 10.35 -8.97 -0.39
N ASP A 26 9.94 -9.81 -1.33
CA ASP A 26 8.96 -10.87 -1.11
C ASP A 26 9.61 -12.01 -0.28
N SER A 27 8.78 -12.87 0.30
CA SER A 27 9.12 -14.12 1.02
C SER A 27 10.09 -15.06 0.28
N GLU A 28 10.26 -14.87 -1.03
CA GLU A 28 11.20 -15.60 -1.89
C GLU A 28 12.55 -14.87 -2.10
N GLY A 29 12.78 -13.74 -1.43
CA GLY A 29 14.07 -13.01 -1.47
C GLY A 29 14.30 -12.17 -2.73
N ARG A 30 13.28 -11.96 -3.57
CA ARG A 30 13.35 -11.09 -4.76
C ARG A 30 13.05 -9.64 -4.37
N ILE A 31 13.80 -8.67 -4.95
CA ILE A 31 13.47 -7.24 -4.81
C ILE A 31 12.24 -6.97 -5.66
N VAL A 32 11.10 -6.76 -5.01
CA VAL A 32 9.82 -6.65 -5.68
C VAL A 32 9.36 -5.20 -5.60
N ILE A 33 9.97 -4.36 -6.44
CA ILE A 33 9.58 -2.94 -6.61
C ILE A 33 8.49 -2.79 -7.67
N ALA A 34 8.41 -3.70 -8.63
CA ALA A 34 7.44 -3.66 -9.73
C ALA A 34 6.40 -4.78 -9.57
N GLN A 35 5.37 -4.56 -8.74
CA GLN A 35 4.15 -5.36 -8.82
C GLN A 35 3.06 -4.62 -9.58
N MET A 36 2.21 -5.41 -10.21
CA MET A 36 1.05 -4.94 -10.94
C MET A 36 0.18 -4.09 -10.00
N PRO A 37 -0.13 -2.83 -10.37
CA PRO A 37 -0.91 -1.94 -9.52
C PRO A 37 -2.29 -2.55 -9.29
N ASN A 38 -2.79 -2.42 -8.06
CA ASN A 38 -4.10 -2.93 -7.71
C ASN A 38 -5.21 -2.09 -8.37
N LEU A 39 -6.25 -2.79 -8.82
CA LEU A 39 -7.45 -2.22 -9.45
C LEU A 39 -8.02 -0.96 -8.75
N PRO A 40 -8.06 -0.88 -7.40
CA PRO A 40 -8.57 0.30 -6.72
C PRO A 40 -7.69 1.55 -6.89
N LEU A 41 -6.36 1.41 -6.95
CA LEU A 41 -5.45 2.54 -7.18
C LEU A 41 -5.61 3.09 -8.59
N LEU A 42 -5.74 2.19 -9.58
CA LEU A 42 -6.04 2.58 -10.97
C LEU A 42 -7.40 3.30 -11.06
N THR A 43 -8.38 2.85 -10.28
CA THR A 43 -9.71 3.48 -10.22
C THR A 43 -9.65 4.87 -9.58
N ALA A 44 -8.91 5.03 -8.48
CA ALA A 44 -8.70 6.33 -7.83
C ALA A 44 -7.94 7.30 -8.75
N LEU A 45 -6.90 6.83 -9.44
CA LEU A 45 -6.14 7.63 -10.41
C LEU A 45 -7.02 8.07 -11.59
N ALA A 46 -7.82 7.15 -12.14
CA ALA A 46 -8.77 7.45 -13.22
C ALA A 46 -9.81 8.49 -12.78
N ALA A 47 -10.37 8.34 -11.57
CA ALA A 47 -11.34 9.29 -11.02
C ALA A 47 -10.75 10.69 -10.80
N ALA A 48 -9.49 10.77 -10.34
CA ALA A 48 -8.78 12.04 -10.16
C ALA A 48 -8.51 12.73 -11.50
N LEU A 49 -8.08 11.99 -12.52
CA LEU A 49 -7.89 12.51 -13.87
C LEU A 49 -9.20 13.00 -14.48
N LEU A 50 -10.30 12.28 -14.28
CA LEU A 50 -11.64 12.70 -14.73
C LEU A 50 -12.09 14.00 -14.06
N GLN A 51 -11.84 14.16 -12.75
CA GLN A 51 -12.16 15.40 -12.04
C GLN A 51 -11.35 16.60 -12.54
N ALA A 52 -10.10 16.41 -12.95
CA ALA A 52 -9.26 17.50 -13.44
C ALA A 52 -9.77 18.13 -14.75
N VAL A 53 -10.59 17.41 -15.52
CA VAL A 53 -11.11 17.85 -16.82
C VAL A 53 -12.58 18.29 -16.74
N LEU A 54 -13.28 17.98 -15.64
CA LEU A 54 -14.71 18.27 -15.50
C LEU A 54 -14.96 19.65 -14.85
N PRO A 55 -15.90 20.45 -15.39
CA PRO A 55 -16.23 21.76 -14.85
C PRO A 55 -16.93 21.68 -13.50
N SER A 56 -16.73 22.71 -12.68
CA SER A 56 -17.24 22.77 -11.31
C SER A 56 -18.77 22.88 -11.24
N GLY A 57 -19.40 21.99 -10.45
CA GLY A 57 -20.86 21.92 -10.27
C GLY A 57 -21.27 20.73 -9.39
N ASN A 58 -22.57 20.44 -9.27
CA ASN A 58 -23.10 19.33 -8.43
C ASN A 58 -22.50 17.96 -8.76
N PHE A 59 -22.11 17.76 -10.03
CA PHE A 59 -21.39 16.55 -10.47
C PHE A 59 -20.01 16.42 -9.82
N GLN A 60 -19.33 17.53 -9.56
CA GLN A 60 -18.02 17.53 -8.92
C GLN A 60 -18.12 16.98 -7.49
N THR A 61 -19.14 17.34 -6.73
CA THR A 61 -19.37 16.79 -5.38
C THR A 61 -19.59 15.29 -5.39
N ALA A 62 -20.38 14.77 -6.35
CA ALA A 62 -20.58 13.33 -6.51
C ALA A 62 -19.26 12.61 -6.86
N LEU A 63 -18.47 13.18 -7.77
CA LEU A 63 -17.15 12.66 -8.13
C LEU A 63 -16.16 12.70 -6.96
N THR A 64 -16.19 13.75 -6.14
CA THR A 64 -15.38 13.84 -4.92
C THR A 64 -15.72 12.72 -3.95
N LEU A 65 -17.01 12.46 -3.72
CA LEU A 65 -17.45 11.35 -2.86
C LEU A 65 -17.03 9.98 -3.41
N VAL A 66 -17.17 9.77 -4.72
CA VAL A 66 -16.75 8.52 -5.38
C VAL A 66 -15.24 8.35 -5.27
N ALA A 67 -14.46 9.40 -5.53
CA ALA A 67 -13.00 9.35 -5.41
C ALA A 67 -12.57 9.09 -3.96
N PHE A 68 -13.23 9.72 -2.99
CA PHE A 68 -12.99 9.47 -1.57
C PHE A 68 -13.27 7.99 -1.20
N GLY A 69 -14.44 7.47 -1.59
CA GLY A 69 -14.81 6.08 -1.32
C GLY A 69 -13.89 5.06 -1.99
N ALA A 70 -13.46 5.34 -3.23
CA ALA A 70 -12.50 4.51 -3.94
C ALA A 70 -11.12 4.53 -3.27
N PHE A 71 -10.62 5.71 -2.88
CA PHE A 71 -9.35 5.86 -2.18
C PHE A 71 -9.37 5.20 -0.80
N PHE A 72 -10.47 5.35 -0.05
CA PHE A 72 -10.65 4.65 1.23
C PHE A 72 -10.65 3.13 1.05
N THR A 73 -11.38 2.62 0.07
CA THR A 73 -11.44 1.18 -0.24
C THR A 73 -10.06 0.65 -0.63
N TRP A 74 -9.33 1.38 -1.47
CA TRP A 74 -7.93 1.05 -1.80
C TRP A 74 -7.07 0.96 -0.54
N ALA A 75 -7.10 1.99 0.30
CA ALA A 75 -6.27 2.07 1.49
C ALA A 75 -6.59 0.96 2.50
N TRP A 76 -7.87 0.63 2.64
CA TRP A 76 -8.33 -0.52 3.42
C TRP A 76 -7.79 -1.85 2.87
N GLN A 77 -7.95 -2.10 1.57
CA GLN A 77 -7.45 -3.33 0.95
C GLN A 77 -5.93 -3.45 1.06
N GLU A 78 -5.20 -2.35 0.88
CA GLU A 78 -3.75 -2.35 1.06
C GLU A 78 -3.32 -2.65 2.50
N LEU A 79 -4.04 -2.13 3.49
CA LEU A 79 -3.73 -2.36 4.90
C LEU A 79 -3.87 -3.84 5.29
N PHE A 80 -4.94 -4.51 4.83
CA PHE A 80 -5.24 -5.88 5.23
C PHE A 80 -4.66 -6.93 4.27
N GLU A 81 -4.82 -6.73 2.96
CA GLU A 81 -4.43 -7.65 1.88
C GLU A 81 -3.07 -7.29 1.26
N GLY A 82 -2.39 -6.26 1.75
CA GLY A 82 -1.05 -5.89 1.28
C GLY A 82 -0.06 -7.05 1.42
N VAL A 83 0.54 -7.45 0.29
CA VAL A 83 1.47 -8.58 0.20
C VAL A 83 2.81 -8.34 0.90
N ASN A 84 3.17 -7.08 1.14
CA ASN A 84 4.38 -6.69 1.85
C ASN A 84 4.09 -5.56 2.86
N TYR A 85 4.99 -5.36 3.82
CA TYR A 85 4.82 -4.34 4.85
C TYR A 85 4.79 -2.92 4.29
N PHE A 86 5.49 -2.68 3.17
CA PHE A 86 5.46 -1.38 2.50
C PHE A 86 4.06 -1.00 2.01
N ARG A 87 3.39 -1.92 1.31
CA ARG A 87 2.00 -1.75 0.85
C ARG A 87 1.02 -1.58 2.01
N ARG A 88 1.19 -2.37 3.07
CA ARG A 88 0.38 -2.20 4.30
C ARG A 88 0.57 -0.84 4.96
N SER A 89 1.81 -0.33 4.99
CA SER A 89 2.10 1.01 5.49
C SER A 89 1.48 2.11 4.61
N LEU A 90 1.47 1.95 3.28
CA LEU A 90 0.77 2.86 2.37
C LEU A 90 -0.74 2.85 2.60
N GLY A 91 -1.33 1.67 2.80
CA GLY A 91 -2.74 1.53 3.16
C GLY A 91 -3.08 2.24 4.48
N LEU A 92 -2.24 2.07 5.51
CA LEU A 92 -2.40 2.78 6.78
C LEU A 92 -2.33 4.30 6.61
N MET A 93 -1.30 4.80 5.90
CA MET A 93 -1.15 6.22 5.62
C MET A 93 -2.35 6.77 4.83
N GLY A 94 -2.80 6.02 3.82
CA GLY A 94 -3.97 6.36 3.02
C GLY A 94 -5.24 6.48 3.86
N LEU A 95 -5.49 5.53 4.76
CA LEU A 95 -6.65 5.58 5.66
C LEU A 95 -6.57 6.78 6.62
N VAL A 96 -5.40 7.05 7.20
CA VAL A 96 -5.20 8.23 8.05
C VAL A 96 -5.46 9.52 7.28
N SER A 97 -4.93 9.63 6.06
CA SER A 97 -5.19 10.77 5.18
C SER A 97 -6.67 10.90 4.81
N ALA A 98 -7.35 9.80 4.50
CA ALA A 98 -8.78 9.81 4.20
C ALA A 98 -9.60 10.29 5.41
N ILE A 99 -9.31 9.78 6.61
CA ILE A 99 -9.99 10.23 7.83
C ILE A 99 -9.71 11.71 8.10
N ALA A 100 -8.45 12.15 7.98
CA ALA A 100 -8.08 13.56 8.18
C ALA A 100 -8.78 14.49 7.17
N LEU A 101 -8.86 14.10 5.90
CA LEU A 101 -9.58 14.84 4.86
C LEU A 101 -11.09 14.87 5.13
N GLY A 102 -11.68 13.75 5.53
CA GLY A 102 -13.10 13.68 5.91
C GLY A 102 -13.43 14.58 7.10
N LEU A 103 -12.54 14.64 8.09
CA LEU A 103 -12.68 15.53 9.26
C LEU A 103 -12.56 17.01 8.90
N HIS A 104 -11.74 17.39 7.92
CA HIS A 104 -11.59 18.78 7.50
C HIS A 104 -12.77 19.27 6.64
N VAL A 105 -13.50 18.36 6.01
CA VAL A 105 -14.67 18.64 5.17
C VAL A 105 -15.97 18.72 5.99
N SER A 106 -15.94 18.34 7.28
CA SER A 106 -17.10 18.28 8.19
C SER A 106 -17.28 19.53 9.05
#